data_AF-A0A1G6G5D8-F1
#
_entry.id   AF-A0A1G6G5D8-F1
#
_cell.length_a   1.000
_cell.length_b   1.000
_cell.length_c   1.000
_cell.angle_alpha   90.00
_cell.angle_beta   90.00
_cell.angle_gamma   90.00
#
_symmetry.space_group_name_H-M   'P 1'
#
loop_
_entity.id
_entity.type
_entity.pdbx_description
1 polymer ?
#
loop_
_entity_poly.entity_id
_entity_poly.type
_entity_poly.pdbx_seq_one_letter_code
_entity_poly.pdbx_strand_id
1 'polypeptide(L)'
;MRIILLSAFALFLLLPENIQAQVTVKTGYISSSRYKDENGQYLGKGDMCFVEGNVNIPVSQKMNERNQPTLWMISAGGSYTAMNNKNLQSYIDIDQIINMQLSVTNIRPISKKWLLLTTVGAGVYTSSDVKLKNVLGQGGVIFIRQFKSNLSLGAGLAVNNTFGYPMVFPAIYFDWSTEGRYQIKVSMLNAMEVSAGMKMNK
;
A
#
# COMPACT_ATOMS: atom_id res chain seq x y z
N MET A 1 2.86 -21.51 -14.69
CA MET A 1 3.92 -20.70 -14.02
C MET A 1 4.98 -20.12 -14.95
N ARG A 2 5.56 -20.88 -15.89
CA ARG A 2 6.63 -20.36 -16.79
C ARG A 2 6.25 -19.13 -17.63
N ILE A 3 5.01 -19.06 -18.12
CA ILE A 3 4.54 -17.96 -19.00
C ILE A 3 4.34 -16.65 -18.21
N ILE A 4 3.95 -16.72 -16.93
CA ILE A 4 3.76 -15.56 -16.05
C ILE A 4 5.12 -14.95 -15.65
N LEU A 5 6.12 -15.80 -15.41
CA LEU A 5 7.50 -15.36 -15.17
C LEU A 5 8.12 -14.70 -16.40
N LEU A 6 7.86 -15.22 -17.61
CA LEU A 6 8.32 -14.63 -18.85
C LEU A 6 7.65 -13.29 -19.16
N SER A 7 6.35 -13.13 -18.85
CA SER A 7 5.66 -11.84 -19.05
C SER A 7 6.09 -10.78 -18.03
N ALA A 8 6.33 -11.15 -16.77
CA ALA A 8 6.88 -10.24 -15.76
C ALA A 8 8.30 -9.77 -16.12
N PHE A 9 9.12 -10.67 -16.72
CA PHE A 9 10.48 -10.34 -17.17
C PHE A 9 10.47 -9.44 -18.42
N ALA A 10 9.55 -9.67 -19.36
CA ALA A 10 9.37 -8.81 -20.53
C ALA A 10 8.89 -7.39 -20.17
N LEU A 11 8.07 -7.26 -19.11
CA LEU A 11 7.62 -5.96 -18.62
C LEU A 11 8.77 -5.15 -18.00
N PHE A 12 9.74 -5.82 -17.37
CA PHE A 12 10.94 -5.20 -16.80
C PHE A 12 11.90 -4.67 -17.89
N LEU A 13 11.95 -5.34 -19.05
CA LEU A 13 12.77 -4.96 -20.21
C LEU A 13 12.20 -3.76 -21.00
N LEU A 14 10.94 -3.37 -20.77
CA LEU A 14 10.30 -2.22 -21.43
C LEU A 14 10.45 -0.92 -20.64
N LEU A 15 11.15 -0.94 -19.50
CA LEU A 15 11.41 0.27 -18.72
C LEU A 15 12.57 1.05 -19.36
N PRO A 16 12.37 2.30 -19.76
CA PRO A 16 13.44 3.18 -20.23
C PRO A 16 14.57 3.28 -19.20
N GLU A 17 15.81 3.42 -19.66
CA GLU A 17 17.03 3.51 -18.83
C GLU A 17 17.01 4.62 -17.75
N ASN A 18 16.08 5.58 -17.86
CA ASN A 18 15.90 6.69 -16.92
C ASN A 18 14.76 6.49 -15.91
N ILE A 19 14.06 5.35 -15.93
CA ILE A 19 12.97 5.06 -14.98
C ILE A 19 13.51 4.28 -13.80
N GLN A 20 13.70 4.98 -12.67
CA GLN A 20 14.00 4.35 -11.39
C GLN A 20 12.72 3.68 -10.85
N ALA A 21 12.56 2.39 -11.13
CA ALA A 21 11.53 1.58 -10.50
C ALA A 21 11.90 1.31 -9.03
N GLN A 22 10.94 1.50 -8.12
CA GLN A 22 11.11 1.15 -6.72
C GLN A 22 10.44 -0.20 -6.46
N VAL A 23 11.23 -1.17 -6.05
CA VAL A 23 10.74 -2.48 -5.60
C VAL A 23 10.76 -2.51 -4.07
N THR A 24 9.63 -2.86 -3.46
CA THR A 24 9.47 -3.00 -2.02
C THR A 24 9.04 -4.42 -1.72
N VAL A 25 9.76 -5.09 -0.82
CA VAL A 25 9.37 -6.39 -0.29
C VAL A 25 9.17 -6.23 1.21
N LYS A 26 7.98 -6.56 1.69
CA LYS A 26 7.62 -6.56 3.11
C LYS A 26 7.31 -7.99 3.54
N THR A 27 7.82 -8.37 4.71
CA THR A 27 7.48 -9.62 5.35
C THR A 27 7.22 -9.35 6.82
N GLY A 28 6.25 -10.03 7.40
CA GLY A 28 5.92 -9.87 8.80
C GLY A 28 5.25 -11.10 9.38
N TYR A 29 5.41 -11.23 10.69
CA TYR A 29 4.80 -12.29 11.48
C TYR A 29 4.09 -11.68 12.68
N ILE A 30 2.79 -11.94 12.80
CA ILE A 30 2.00 -11.59 13.97
C ILE A 30 1.87 -12.87 14.81
N SER A 31 2.47 -12.82 16.00
CA SER A 31 2.50 -13.95 16.93
C SER A 31 1.11 -14.26 17.49
N SER A 32 0.92 -15.51 17.93
CA SER A 32 -0.39 -16.01 18.32
C SER A 32 -1.00 -15.18 19.45
N SER A 33 -2.16 -14.58 19.20
CA SER A 33 -2.96 -13.93 20.25
C SER A 33 -4.07 -14.87 20.71
N ARG A 34 -4.35 -14.87 22.02
CA ARG A 34 -5.44 -15.66 22.60
C ARG A 34 -6.70 -14.80 22.61
N TYR A 35 -7.74 -15.23 21.90
CA TYR A 35 -9.05 -14.59 22.00
C TYR A 35 -9.76 -15.04 23.27
N LYS A 36 -10.20 -14.08 24.08
CA LYS A 36 -11.10 -14.31 25.22
C LYS A 36 -12.50 -13.86 24.84
N ASP A 37 -13.48 -14.69 25.17
CA ASP A 37 -14.89 -14.31 25.13
C ASP A 37 -15.22 -13.22 26.17
N GLU A 38 -16.40 -12.61 26.09
CA GLU A 38 -16.94 -11.70 27.11
C GLU A 38 -16.99 -12.36 28.51
N ASN A 39 -17.10 -13.70 28.54
CA ASN A 39 -17.06 -14.51 29.77
C ASN A 39 -15.64 -14.92 30.23
N GLY A 40 -14.59 -14.40 29.59
CA GLY A 40 -13.19 -14.68 29.96
C GLY A 40 -12.65 -16.06 29.59
N GLN A 41 -13.43 -16.90 28.89
CA GLN A 41 -13.01 -18.20 28.38
C GLN A 41 -12.18 -18.05 27.09
N TYR A 42 -11.16 -18.90 26.95
CA TYR A 42 -10.25 -18.88 25.79
C TYR A 42 -10.88 -19.60 24.60
N LEU A 43 -11.22 -18.83 23.55
CA LEU A 43 -11.92 -19.34 22.36
C LEU A 43 -10.99 -19.82 21.25
N GLY A 44 -9.73 -19.37 21.18
CA GLY A 44 -8.83 -19.80 20.13
C GLY A 44 -7.48 -19.10 20.12
N LYS A 45 -6.59 -19.58 19.25
CA LYS A 45 -5.28 -18.97 18.95
C LYS A 45 -5.13 -18.87 17.44
N GLY A 46 -4.72 -17.71 16.96
CA GLY A 46 -4.39 -17.48 15.56
C GLY A 46 -3.06 -16.77 15.43
N ASP A 47 -2.18 -17.28 14.58
CA ASP A 47 -1.00 -16.56 14.11
C ASP A 47 -1.12 -16.22 12.62
N MET A 48 -0.33 -15.24 12.17
CA MET A 48 -0.36 -14.77 10.79
C MET A 48 1.05 -14.48 10.30
N CYS A 49 1.39 -15.01 9.13
CA CYS A 49 2.59 -14.67 8.39
C CYS A 49 2.18 -14.03 7.06
N PHE A 50 2.79 -12.91 6.69
CA PHE A 50 2.52 -12.26 5.40
C PHE A 50 3.80 -11.92 4.67
N VAL A 51 3.76 -12.05 3.35
CA VAL A 51 4.79 -11.61 2.41
C VAL A 51 4.11 -10.74 1.36
N GLU A 52 4.59 -9.53 1.16
CA GLU A 52 4.09 -8.57 0.19
C GLU A 52 5.23 -8.10 -0.71
N GLY A 53 5.00 -8.11 -2.02
CA GLY A 53 5.87 -7.53 -3.02
C GLY A 53 5.14 -6.41 -3.75
N ASN A 54 5.78 -5.25 -3.89
CA ASN A 54 5.22 -4.10 -4.59
C ASN A 54 6.28 -3.48 -5.51
N VAL A 55 5.89 -3.14 -6.72
CA VAL A 55 6.71 -2.51 -7.74
C VAL A 55 6.05 -1.20 -8.13
N ASN A 56 6.77 -0.10 -7.93
CA ASN A 56 6.33 1.27 -8.23
C ASN A 56 7.17 1.82 -9.38
N ILE A 57 6.53 2.13 -10.50
CA ILE A 57 7.18 2.60 -11.72
C ILE A 57 6.72 4.04 -11.98
N PRO A 58 7.60 5.04 -11.86
CA PRO A 58 7.29 6.42 -12.24
C PRO A 58 7.28 6.56 -13.76
N VAL A 59 6.08 6.60 -14.37
CA VAL A 59 5.90 6.66 -15.83
C VAL A 59 6.14 8.08 -16.38
N SER A 60 5.82 9.10 -15.59
CA SER A 60 6.05 10.48 -15.99
C SER A 60 6.43 11.33 -14.80
N GLN A 61 7.58 12.00 -14.89
CA GLN A 61 8.02 12.98 -13.92
C GLN A 61 8.33 14.27 -14.67
N LYS A 62 7.54 15.32 -14.40
CA LYS A 62 7.72 16.65 -14.99
C LYS A 62 7.87 17.66 -13.87
N MET A 63 8.82 18.59 -14.00
CA MET A 63 8.89 19.75 -13.12
C MET A 63 8.15 20.90 -13.78
N ASN A 64 7.23 21.53 -13.05
CA ASN A 64 6.64 22.78 -13.48
C ASN A 64 7.68 23.90 -13.41
N GLU A 65 7.39 25.06 -14.02
CA GLU A 65 8.23 26.29 -13.99
C GLU A 65 8.63 26.76 -12.58
N ARG A 66 7.94 26.25 -11.55
CA ARG A 66 8.18 26.54 -10.13
C ARG A 66 8.97 25.45 -9.40
N ASN A 67 9.64 24.55 -10.12
CA ASN A 67 10.32 23.35 -9.58
C ASN A 67 9.41 22.44 -8.74
N GLN A 68 8.12 22.38 -9.08
CA GLN A 68 7.18 21.50 -8.41
C GLN A 68 6.95 20.22 -9.22
N PRO A 69 7.03 19.03 -8.60
CA PRO A 69 6.92 17.79 -9.33
C PRO A 69 5.48 17.42 -9.67
N THR A 70 5.22 17.15 -10.94
CA THR A 70 4.06 16.39 -11.42
C THR A 70 4.53 14.97 -11.72
N LEU A 71 4.02 14.01 -10.96
CA LEU A 71 4.41 12.61 -11.02
C LEU A 71 3.20 11.73 -11.36
N TRP A 72 3.37 10.86 -12.34
CA TRP A 72 2.48 9.73 -12.61
C TRP A 72 3.23 8.44 -12.32
N MET A 73 2.63 7.60 -11.50
CA MET A 73 3.20 6.33 -11.06
C MET A 73 2.21 5.21 -11.31
N ILE A 74 2.69 4.12 -11.88
CA ILE A 74 1.96 2.86 -11.95
C ILE A 74 2.58 1.93 -10.92
N SER A 75 1.72 1.32 -10.10
CA SER A 75 2.11 0.42 -9.05
C SER A 75 1.44 -0.94 -9.27
N ALA A 76 2.24 -2.00 -9.18
CA ALA A 76 1.76 -3.37 -9.20
C ALA A 76 2.23 -4.05 -7.92
N GLY A 77 1.32 -4.68 -7.19
CA GLY A 77 1.67 -5.37 -5.96
C GLY A 77 0.92 -6.67 -5.80
N GLY A 78 1.49 -7.58 -5.04
CA GLY A 78 0.80 -8.75 -4.57
C GLY A 78 1.25 -9.13 -3.18
N SER A 79 0.33 -9.69 -2.40
CA SER A 79 0.65 -10.24 -1.09
C SER A 79 0.12 -11.65 -0.93
N TYR A 80 0.87 -12.45 -0.18
CA TYR A 80 0.51 -13.77 0.27
C TYR A 80 0.51 -13.76 1.79
N THR A 81 -0.66 -13.97 2.38
CA THR A 81 -0.82 -14.05 3.83
C THR A 81 -1.29 -15.45 4.19
N ALA A 82 -0.52 -16.16 5.00
CA ALA A 82 -0.90 -17.43 5.60
C ALA A 82 -1.35 -17.19 7.05
N MET A 83 -2.48 -17.76 7.44
CA MET A 83 -3.01 -17.66 8.80
C MET A 83 -3.17 -19.07 9.35
N ASN A 84 -2.69 -19.32 10.58
CA ASN A 84 -2.89 -20.61 11.25
C ASN A 84 -3.88 -20.41 12.40
N ASN A 85 -5.16 -20.52 12.08
CA ASN A 85 -6.24 -20.32 13.04
C ASN A 85 -6.67 -21.68 13.60
N LYS A 86 -6.46 -21.91 14.90
CA LYS A 86 -6.95 -23.12 15.59
C LYS A 86 -8.16 -22.78 16.45
N ASN A 87 -9.27 -23.49 16.22
CA ASN A 87 -10.52 -23.44 17.00
C ASN A 87 -11.28 -22.09 16.98
N LEU A 88 -11.08 -21.23 15.99
CA LEU A 88 -11.91 -20.02 15.82
C LEU A 88 -13.22 -20.42 15.11
N GLN A 89 -14.37 -19.94 15.61
CA GLN A 89 -15.68 -20.20 14.98
C GLN A 89 -15.62 -19.91 13.47
N SER A 90 -16.33 -20.74 12.69
CA SER A 90 -16.23 -20.98 11.23
C SER A 90 -16.25 -19.77 10.28
N TYR A 91 -16.38 -18.54 10.77
CA TYR A 91 -16.36 -17.32 9.97
C TYR A 91 -14.95 -16.76 9.72
N ILE A 92 -13.94 -17.22 10.47
CA ILE A 92 -12.52 -16.75 10.39
C ILE A 92 -11.58 -17.90 9.98
N ASP A 93 -12.10 -18.87 9.23
CA ASP A 93 -11.35 -20.04 8.75
C ASP A 93 -10.73 -19.76 7.37
N ILE A 94 -9.98 -18.65 7.27
CA ILE A 94 -9.27 -18.28 6.05
C ILE A 94 -7.80 -18.66 6.24
N ASP A 95 -7.42 -19.83 5.72
CA ASP A 95 -6.05 -20.35 5.83
C ASP A 95 -5.03 -19.51 5.03
N GLN A 96 -5.46 -18.93 3.92
CA GLN A 96 -4.60 -18.17 3.02
C GLN A 96 -5.35 -17.05 2.31
N ILE A 97 -4.66 -15.92 2.11
CA ILE A 97 -5.14 -14.78 1.32
C ILE A 97 -4.05 -14.41 0.33
N ILE A 98 -4.38 -14.49 -0.96
CA ILE A 98 -3.58 -13.95 -2.05
C ILE A 98 -4.24 -12.67 -2.53
N ASN A 99 -3.52 -11.56 -2.49
CA ASN A 99 -3.91 -10.30 -3.11
C ASN A 99 -3.00 -10.05 -4.31
N MET A 100 -3.59 -9.64 -5.43
CA MET A 100 -2.87 -9.00 -6.54
C MET A 100 -3.59 -7.70 -6.91
N GLN A 101 -2.86 -6.58 -6.95
CA GLN A 101 -3.42 -5.26 -7.19
C GLN A 101 -2.60 -4.44 -8.19
N LEU A 102 -3.30 -3.63 -8.97
CA LEU A 102 -2.74 -2.64 -9.88
C LEU A 102 -3.35 -1.29 -9.53
N SER A 103 -2.52 -0.26 -9.43
CA SER A 103 -2.97 1.11 -9.15
C SER A 103 -2.18 2.14 -9.92
N VAL A 104 -2.84 3.23 -10.27
CA VAL A 104 -2.23 4.43 -10.83
C VAL A 104 -2.33 5.54 -9.79
N THR A 105 -1.18 6.15 -9.50
CA THR A 105 -1.09 7.28 -8.57
C THR A 105 -0.61 8.52 -9.33
N ASN A 106 -1.35 9.60 -9.18
CA ASN A 106 -0.99 10.93 -9.66
C ASN A 106 -0.66 11.83 -8.47
N ILE A 107 0.50 12.48 -8.53
CA ILE A 107 0.87 13.56 -7.61
C ILE A 107 1.05 14.82 -8.47
N ARG A 108 0.30 15.88 -8.17
CA ARG A 108 0.39 17.14 -8.90
C ARG A 108 0.31 18.34 -7.96
N PRO A 109 1.04 19.44 -8.24
CA PRO A 109 0.88 20.68 -7.48
C PRO A 109 -0.44 21.37 -7.85
N ILE A 110 -1.22 21.78 -6.85
CA ILE A 110 -2.39 22.67 -7.04
C ILE A 110 -1.97 24.13 -6.80
N SER A 111 -1.06 24.38 -5.86
CA SER A 111 -0.63 25.73 -5.49
C SER A 111 0.84 25.75 -5.06
N LYS A 112 1.37 26.93 -4.70
CA LYS A 112 2.77 27.10 -4.26
C LYS A 112 3.15 26.20 -3.08
N LYS A 113 2.19 25.84 -2.21
CA LYS A 113 2.40 25.01 -1.02
C LYS A 113 1.47 23.79 -0.95
N TRP A 114 0.67 23.52 -1.98
CA TRP A 114 -0.32 22.44 -1.97
C TRP A 114 -0.07 21.47 -3.11
N LEU A 115 -0.03 20.18 -2.79
CA LEU A 115 0.01 19.05 -3.69
C LEU A 115 -1.30 18.25 -3.56
N LEU A 116 -1.74 17.68 -4.66
CA LEU A 116 -2.80 16.69 -4.71
C LEU A 116 -2.17 15.34 -4.97
N LEU A 117 -2.43 14.38 -4.11
CA LEU A 117 -2.19 12.97 -4.37
C LEU A 117 -3.53 12.32 -4.67
N THR A 118 -3.65 11.68 -5.82
CA THR A 118 -4.82 10.90 -6.22
C THR A 118 -4.36 9.53 -6.61
N THR A 119 -5.01 8.49 -6.10
CA THR A 119 -4.70 7.11 -6.43
C THR A 119 -5.99 6.40 -6.80
N VAL A 120 -5.93 5.55 -7.82
CA VAL A 120 -7.04 4.70 -8.24
C VAL A 120 -6.44 3.36 -8.66
N GLY A 121 -7.02 2.28 -8.17
CA GLY A 121 -6.57 0.94 -8.46
C GLY A 121 -7.66 -0.10 -8.26
N ALA A 122 -7.35 -1.29 -8.72
CA ALA A 122 -8.16 -2.46 -8.47
C ALA A 122 -7.25 -3.67 -8.28
N GLY A 123 -7.69 -4.59 -7.44
CA GLY A 123 -7.03 -5.85 -7.21
C GLY A 123 -8.01 -6.99 -7.09
N VAL A 124 -7.47 -8.20 -6.99
CA VAL A 124 -8.22 -9.42 -6.77
C VAL A 124 -7.67 -10.06 -5.51
N TYR A 125 -8.55 -10.34 -4.56
CA TYR A 125 -8.18 -11.03 -3.32
C TYR A 125 -8.82 -12.41 -3.35
N THR A 126 -8.00 -13.44 -3.45
CA THR A 126 -8.47 -14.83 -3.52
C THR A 126 -7.96 -15.60 -2.31
N SER A 127 -8.88 -16.29 -1.65
CA SER A 127 -8.57 -17.23 -0.58
C SER A 127 -8.52 -18.68 -1.08
N SER A 128 -9.25 -19.03 -2.15
CA SER A 128 -9.17 -20.33 -2.85
C SER A 128 -9.93 -20.38 -4.19
N ASP A 129 -11.04 -19.65 -4.34
CA ASP A 129 -11.91 -19.69 -5.53
C ASP A 129 -11.90 -18.35 -6.27
N VAL A 130 -11.55 -18.35 -7.57
CA VAL A 130 -11.53 -17.13 -8.40
C VAL A 130 -12.94 -16.83 -8.91
N LYS A 131 -13.74 -16.10 -8.12
CA LYS A 131 -15.03 -15.53 -8.57
C LYS A 131 -14.89 -14.03 -8.81
N LEU A 132 -15.54 -13.50 -9.85
CA LEU A 132 -15.58 -12.06 -10.19
C LEU A 132 -16.06 -11.15 -9.04
N LYS A 133 -16.68 -11.71 -8.00
CA LYS A 133 -17.04 -10.99 -6.76
C LYS A 133 -15.83 -10.60 -5.90
N ASN A 134 -14.65 -11.11 -6.20
CA ASN A 134 -13.42 -10.89 -5.44
C ASN A 134 -12.57 -9.72 -5.99
N VAL A 135 -13.11 -8.94 -6.93
CA VAL A 135 -12.46 -7.74 -7.47
C VAL A 135 -12.70 -6.58 -6.51
N LEU A 136 -11.61 -6.07 -5.94
CA LEU A 136 -11.61 -4.99 -4.96
C LEU A 136 -11.12 -3.72 -5.62
N GLY A 137 -11.98 -2.72 -5.70
CA GLY A 137 -11.61 -1.37 -6.08
C GLY A 137 -11.02 -0.62 -4.89
N GLN A 138 -9.96 0.15 -5.14
CA GLN A 138 -9.38 1.06 -4.17
C GLN A 138 -9.05 2.40 -4.83
N GLY A 139 -9.18 3.47 -4.06
CA GLY A 139 -8.81 4.79 -4.55
C GLY A 139 -8.78 5.79 -3.42
N GLY A 140 -8.22 6.95 -3.66
CA GLY A 140 -8.14 7.97 -2.64
C GLY A 140 -7.63 9.28 -3.18
N VAL A 141 -7.98 10.34 -2.48
CA VAL A 141 -7.54 11.71 -2.76
C VAL A 141 -7.04 12.31 -1.46
N ILE A 142 -5.81 12.81 -1.47
CA ILE A 142 -5.17 13.48 -0.34
C ILE A 142 -4.65 14.84 -0.79
N PHE A 143 -5.01 15.88 -0.03
CA PHE A 143 -4.44 17.21 -0.17
C PHE A 143 -3.26 17.33 0.78
N ILE A 144 -2.06 17.50 0.24
CA ILE A 144 -0.82 17.61 1.00
C ILE A 144 -0.36 19.06 0.98
N ARG A 145 -0.22 19.67 2.17
CA ARG A 145 0.35 20.99 2.36
C ARG A 145 1.82 20.87 2.79
N GLN A 146 2.70 21.50 2.02
CA GLN A 146 4.11 21.65 2.36
C GLN A 146 4.28 22.88 3.25
N PHE A 147 4.73 22.67 4.49
CA PHE A 147 4.99 23.76 5.44
C PHE A 147 6.42 24.24 5.34
N LYS A 148 7.36 23.30 5.25
CA LYS A 148 8.80 23.52 5.04
C LYS A 148 9.30 22.52 4.00
N SER A 149 10.52 22.70 3.51
CA SER A 149 11.20 21.73 2.62
C SER A 149 11.29 20.33 3.22
N ASN A 150 11.15 20.22 4.54
CA ASN A 150 11.35 19.00 5.31
C ASN A 150 10.08 18.54 6.07
N LEU A 151 8.95 19.25 5.92
CA LEU A 151 7.69 18.94 6.62
C LEU A 151 6.48 19.12 5.69
N SER A 152 5.77 18.01 5.48
CA SER A 152 4.53 17.95 4.72
C SER A 152 3.43 17.27 5.54
N LEU A 153 2.24 17.86 5.54
CA LEU A 153 1.08 17.29 6.20
C LEU A 153 -0.11 17.35 5.24
N GLY A 154 -0.88 16.28 5.16
CA GLY A 154 -2.02 16.16 4.29
C GLY A 154 -3.17 15.39 4.90
N ALA A 155 -4.35 15.65 4.36
CA ALA A 155 -5.58 15.00 4.76
C ALA A 155 -6.45 14.75 3.52
N GLY A 156 -7.27 13.72 3.59
CA GLY A 156 -8.10 13.31 2.49
C GLY A 156 -8.98 12.12 2.81
N LEU A 157 -9.45 11.46 1.75
CA LEU A 157 -10.33 10.31 1.84
C LEU A 157 -9.76 9.18 0.99
N ALA A 158 -9.83 7.97 1.52
CA ALA A 158 -9.58 6.75 0.81
C ALA A 158 -10.86 5.92 0.77
N VAL A 159 -11.04 5.17 -0.31
CA VAL A 159 -12.14 4.24 -0.51
C VAL A 159 -11.52 2.89 -0.85
N ASN A 160 -11.96 1.84 -0.17
CA ASN A 160 -11.62 0.47 -0.55
C ASN A 160 -12.85 -0.43 -0.46
N ASN A 161 -12.89 -1.49 -1.26
CA ASN A 161 -13.97 -2.47 -1.23
C ASN A 161 -13.56 -3.76 -0.51
N THR A 162 -12.49 -3.74 0.30
CA THR A 162 -11.81 -4.98 0.71
C THR A 162 -12.70 -5.96 1.48
N PHE A 163 -13.76 -5.47 2.11
CA PHE A 163 -14.72 -6.26 2.89
C PHE A 163 -16.01 -6.61 2.12
N GLY A 164 -16.02 -6.46 0.79
CA GLY A 164 -17.15 -6.81 -0.07
C GLY A 164 -18.19 -5.69 -0.26
N TYR A 165 -18.07 -4.58 0.46
CA TYR A 165 -18.78 -3.33 0.21
C TYR A 165 -17.81 -2.13 0.30
N PRO A 166 -18.00 -1.07 -0.51
CA PRO A 166 -17.10 0.07 -0.53
C PRO A 166 -17.19 0.84 0.79
N MET A 167 -16.06 0.97 1.48
CA MET A 167 -15.92 1.77 2.69
C MET A 167 -15.04 2.98 2.44
N VAL A 168 -15.44 4.11 3.02
CA VAL A 168 -14.69 5.37 2.96
C VAL A 168 -14.01 5.59 4.31
N PHE A 169 -12.70 5.83 4.27
CA PHE A 169 -11.88 6.08 5.46
C PHE A 169 -11.19 7.44 5.36
N PRO A 170 -11.00 8.13 6.50
CA PRO A 170 -10.14 9.31 6.54
C PRO A 170 -8.69 8.90 6.26
N ALA A 171 -8.03 9.60 5.36
CA ALA A 171 -6.64 9.39 5.01
C ALA A 171 -5.79 10.57 5.50
N ILE A 172 -4.84 10.30 6.40
CA ILE A 172 -3.88 11.28 6.91
C ILE A 172 -2.51 10.96 6.33
N TYR A 173 -1.82 12.01 5.88
CA TYR A 173 -0.44 11.96 5.40
C TYR A 173 0.43 12.88 6.25
N PHE A 174 1.50 12.35 6.81
CA PHE A 174 2.51 13.12 7.52
C PHE A 174 3.89 12.65 7.09
N ASP A 175 4.70 13.58 6.63
CA ASP A 175 6.06 13.33 6.19
C ASP A 175 6.97 14.39 6.79
N TRP A 176 7.85 13.94 7.68
CA TRP A 176 8.83 14.79 8.32
C TRP A 176 10.21 14.18 8.18
N SER A 177 11.09 14.92 7.52
CA SER A 177 12.51 14.60 7.38
C SER A 177 13.33 15.61 8.17
N THR A 178 14.38 15.15 8.84
CA THR A 178 15.40 16.06 9.40
C THR A 178 16.54 16.21 8.39
N GLU A 179 17.25 17.33 8.38
CA GLU A 179 18.31 17.68 7.39
C GLU A 179 19.47 16.68 7.29
N GLY A 180 19.59 15.73 8.22
CA GLY A 180 20.72 14.80 8.26
C GLY A 180 20.41 13.39 7.78
N ARG A 181 19.47 12.69 8.42
CA ARG A 181 19.49 11.21 8.38
C ARG A 181 18.15 10.52 8.63
N TYR A 182 17.18 11.15 9.30
CA TYR A 182 15.96 10.48 9.76
C TYR A 182 14.73 10.95 8.98
N GLN A 183 13.93 9.99 8.52
CA GLN A 183 12.65 10.19 7.83
C GLN A 183 11.55 9.50 8.64
N ILE A 184 10.57 10.27 9.08
CA ILE A 184 9.37 9.75 9.73
C ILE A 184 8.21 9.95 8.75
N LYS A 185 7.62 8.85 8.29
CA LYS A 185 6.49 8.87 7.39
C LYS A 185 5.34 8.11 8.04
N VAL A 186 4.22 8.81 8.19
CA VAL A 186 2.93 8.24 8.60
C VAL A 186 1.96 8.40 7.44
N SER A 187 1.44 7.29 6.94
CA SER A 187 0.42 7.32 5.89
C SER A 187 -0.69 6.32 6.17
N MET A 188 -1.94 6.76 6.06
CA MET A 188 -3.14 5.92 6.20
C MET A 188 -3.79 5.59 4.85
N LEU A 189 -3.00 5.35 3.79
CA LEU A 189 -3.53 5.11 2.45
C LEU A 189 -4.12 3.70 2.27
N ASN A 190 -3.45 2.67 2.78
CA ASN A 190 -3.91 1.26 2.71
C ASN A 190 -3.98 0.57 4.08
N ALA A 191 -3.35 1.16 5.10
CA ALA A 191 -3.38 0.81 6.52
C ALA A 191 -2.65 1.93 7.27
N MET A 192 -2.75 2.02 8.59
CA MET A 192 -1.89 2.93 9.36
C MET A 192 -0.45 2.42 9.30
N GLU A 193 0.35 2.97 8.39
CA GLU A 193 1.77 2.67 8.28
C GLU A 193 2.58 3.80 8.92
N VAL A 194 3.30 3.46 9.99
CA VAL A 194 4.30 4.32 10.63
C VAL A 194 5.66 3.75 10.27
N SER A 195 6.44 4.49 9.50
CA SER A 195 7.81 4.12 9.12
C SER A 195 8.79 5.15 9.64
N ALA A 196 9.87 4.68 10.25
CA ALA A 196 11.04 5.46 10.60
C ALA A 196 12.22 4.91 9.78
N GLY A 197 12.71 5.71 8.84
CA GLY A 197 13.82 5.36 7.97
C GLY A 197 15.07 6.18 8.30
N MET A 198 16.24 5.57 8.16
CA MET A 198 17.52 6.28 8.17
C MET A 198 18.12 6.26 6.77
N LYS A 199 18.40 7.41 6.17
CA LYS A 199 19.13 7.49 4.90
C LYS A 199 20.60 7.15 5.16
N MET A 200 21.02 5.96 4.73
CA MET A 200 22.43 5.58 4.71
C MET A 200 23.04 6.02 3.37
N ASN A 201 23.67 7.19 3.42
CA ASN A 201 24.57 7.82 2.43
C ASN A 201 24.01 8.93 1.51
N LYS A 202 24.91 9.85 1.19
CA LYS A 202 24.76 11.14 0.49
C LYS A 202 25.22 11.03 -0.96
#